data_AF-A0A1U8LJE0-F1
#
_entry.id   AF-A0A1U8LJE0-F1
#
_cell.length_a   1.000
_cell.length_b   1.000
_cell.length_c   1.000
_cell.angle_alpha   90.00
_cell.angle_beta   90.00
_cell.angle_gamma   90.00
#
_symmetry.space_group_name_H-M   'P 1'
#
loop_
_entity.id
_entity.type
_entity.pdbx_description
1 polymer ?
#
loop_
_entity_poly.entity_id
_entity_poly.type
_entity_poly.pdbx_seq_one_letter_code
_entity_poly.pdbx_strand_id
1 'polypeptide(L)'
;MLCPNAETRHCVRHLHSNFKNVGFRAKELKDLLWKAARASTTREFDNAMDELRKINQHAYDWLKKKNPTHWLRSHFSIRSHSDMLVNNLSESFNKMILEARCKPILTMIETIRTKIMLLIVKKKEEADKWKGILCPKIKKKLDVNIKDSLRCVPSYAGGDKYQVECGPSSQHVVDLV
;
A
#
# COMPACT_ATOMS: atom_id res chain seq x y z
N MET A 1 -22.95 -10.38 -2.47
CA MET A 1 -21.99 -9.83 -1.47
C MET A 1 -22.75 -9.50 -0.21
N LEU A 2 -22.25 -9.88 0.97
CA LEU A 2 -22.92 -9.61 2.26
C LEU A 2 -22.92 -8.13 2.65
N CYS A 3 -22.10 -7.29 2.01
CA CYS A 3 -22.05 -5.84 2.21
C CYS A 3 -22.02 -5.12 0.85
N PRO A 4 -23.16 -4.73 0.27
CA PRO A 4 -23.21 -4.16 -1.09
C PRO A 4 -22.58 -2.76 -1.22
N ASN A 5 -22.52 -2.01 -0.12
CA ASN A 5 -21.93 -0.65 -0.09
C ASN A 5 -20.44 -0.65 0.28
N ALA A 6 -19.83 -1.82 0.50
CA ALA A 6 -18.42 -1.90 0.86
C ALA A 6 -17.55 -1.78 -0.39
N GLU A 7 -16.65 -0.80 -0.39
CA GLU A 7 -15.60 -0.71 -1.41
C GLU A 7 -14.68 -1.93 -1.32
N THR A 8 -14.46 -2.62 -2.44
CA THR A 8 -13.58 -3.79 -2.48
C THR A 8 -12.29 -3.51 -3.20
N ARG A 9 -11.18 -3.88 -2.58
CA ARG A 9 -9.84 -3.74 -3.13
C ARG A 9 -9.21 -5.08 -3.48
N HIS A 10 -8.72 -5.21 -4.70
CA HIS A 10 -7.89 -6.32 -5.12
C HIS A 10 -6.46 -6.16 -4.58
N CYS A 11 -5.91 -7.25 -4.06
CA CYS A 11 -4.52 -7.34 -3.67
C CYS A 11 -3.61 -7.15 -4.90
N VAL A 12 -2.76 -6.13 -4.88
CA VAL A 12 -1.83 -5.82 -5.99
C VAL A 12 -0.86 -6.98 -6.25
N ARG A 13 -0.55 -7.78 -5.22
CA ARG A 13 0.26 -9.00 -5.38
C ARG A 13 -0.41 -10.02 -6.30
N HIS A 14 -1.72 -10.23 -6.16
CA HIS A 14 -2.48 -11.12 -7.04
C HIS A 14 -2.65 -10.51 -8.43
N LEU A 15 -2.88 -9.20 -8.51
CA LEU A 15 -2.92 -8.48 -9.79
C LEU A 15 -1.61 -8.67 -10.56
N HIS A 16 -0.47 -8.50 -9.90
CA HIS A 16 0.86 -8.72 -10.48
C HIS A 16 1.10 -10.19 -10.85
N SER A 17 0.60 -11.15 -10.06
CA SER A 17 0.68 -12.57 -10.44
C SER A 17 -0.09 -12.84 -11.74
N ASN A 18 -1.30 -12.31 -11.87
CA ASN A 18 -2.11 -12.44 -13.10
C ASN A 18 -1.44 -11.73 -14.28
N PHE A 19 -0.84 -10.56 -14.04
CA PHE A 19 -0.07 -9.82 -15.03
C PHE A 19 1.11 -10.64 -15.57
N LYS A 20 1.85 -11.32 -14.68
CA LYS A 20 2.92 -12.25 -15.07
C LYS A 20 2.42 -13.48 -15.83
N ASN A 21 1.28 -14.02 -15.43
CA ASN A 21 0.69 -15.21 -16.07
C ASN A 21 0.30 -14.95 -17.53
N VAL A 22 -0.10 -13.72 -17.85
CA VAL A 22 -0.43 -13.27 -19.23
C VAL A 22 0.83 -13.03 -20.09
N GLY A 23 2.03 -13.06 -19.49
CA GLY A 23 3.31 -12.95 -20.20
C GLY A 23 4.12 -11.69 -19.87
N PHE A 24 3.55 -10.75 -19.11
CA PHE A 24 4.24 -9.51 -18.72
C PHE A 24 5.20 -9.76 -17.54
N ARG A 25 6.39 -10.32 -17.84
CA ARG A 25 7.36 -10.74 -16.81
C ARG A 25 8.51 -9.76 -16.58
N ALA A 26 8.67 -8.75 -17.45
CA ALA A 26 9.74 -7.77 -17.35
C ALA A 26 9.68 -6.99 -16.03
N LYS A 27 10.86 -6.73 -15.45
CA LYS A 27 10.98 -6.02 -14.17
C LYS A 27 10.43 -4.59 -14.25
N GLU A 28 10.70 -3.90 -15.34
CA GLU A 28 10.21 -2.52 -15.58
C GLU A 28 8.68 -2.45 -15.59
N LEU A 29 8.00 -3.39 -16.26
CA LEU A 29 6.53 -3.47 -16.27
C LEU A 29 5.96 -3.73 -14.88
N LYS A 30 6.63 -4.58 -14.09
CA LYS A 30 6.27 -4.79 -12.69
C LYS A 30 6.42 -3.49 -11.91
N ASP A 31 7.55 -2.79 -12.03
CA ASP A 31 7.82 -1.59 -11.25
C ASP A 31 6.83 -0.46 -11.60
N LEU A 32 6.45 -0.33 -12.87
CA LEU A 32 5.38 0.58 -13.32
C LEU A 32 4.00 0.19 -12.80
N LEU A 33 3.65 -1.10 -12.81
CA LEU A 33 2.40 -1.59 -12.20
C LEU A 33 2.33 -1.22 -10.70
N TRP A 34 3.43 -1.41 -9.98
CA TRP A 34 3.50 -1.05 -8.56
C TRP A 34 3.48 0.46 -8.33
N LYS A 35 4.08 1.24 -9.23
CA LYS A 35 4.02 2.71 -9.21
C LYS A 35 2.59 3.21 -9.43
N ALA A 36 1.90 2.69 -10.45
CA ALA A 36 0.50 3.00 -10.73
C ALA A 36 -0.43 2.63 -9.55
N ALA A 37 -0.25 1.44 -8.97
CA ALA A 37 -1.08 1.00 -7.84
C ALA A 37 -0.81 1.78 -6.52
N ARG A 38 0.38 2.39 -6.39
CA ARG A 38 0.79 3.22 -5.24
C ARG A 38 0.40 4.68 -5.37
N ALA A 39 0.09 5.14 -6.58
CA ALA A 39 -0.23 6.53 -6.86
C ALA A 39 -1.31 7.05 -5.92
N SER A 40 -1.02 8.17 -5.25
CA SER A 40 -1.94 8.79 -4.29
C SER A 40 -2.82 9.84 -4.97
N THR A 41 -2.41 10.31 -6.16
CA THR A 41 -3.19 11.23 -6.99
C THR A 41 -3.50 10.63 -8.35
N THR A 42 -4.56 11.10 -9.00
CA THR A 42 -4.89 10.73 -10.38
C THR A 42 -3.75 11.10 -11.34
N ARG A 43 -3.13 12.27 -11.17
CA ARG A 43 -1.97 12.71 -11.96
C ARG A 43 -0.79 11.74 -11.88
N GLU A 44 -0.43 11.28 -10.69
CA GLU A 44 0.66 10.30 -10.52
C GLU A 44 0.33 8.96 -11.19
N PHE A 45 -0.94 8.56 -11.14
CA PHE A 45 -1.42 7.34 -11.79
C PHE A 45 -1.34 7.46 -13.31
N ASP A 46 -1.86 8.56 -13.87
CA ASP A 46 -1.85 8.82 -15.31
C ASP A 46 -0.42 8.86 -15.84
N ASN A 47 0.49 9.54 -15.14
CA ASN A 47 1.92 9.55 -15.47
C ASN A 47 2.52 8.13 -15.48
N ALA A 48 2.19 7.28 -14.49
CA ALA A 48 2.70 5.92 -14.44
C ALA A 48 2.13 5.04 -15.57
N MET A 49 0.85 5.23 -15.92
CA MET A 49 0.19 4.52 -17.02
C MET A 49 0.70 4.99 -18.39
N ASP A 50 1.04 6.26 -18.54
CA ASP A 50 1.64 6.79 -19.77
C ASP A 50 3.05 6.25 -20.00
N GLU A 51 3.87 6.16 -18.94
CA GLU A 51 5.18 5.49 -19.04
C GLU A 51 5.02 4.00 -19.38
N LEU A 52 4.03 3.33 -18.80
CA LEU A 52 3.72 1.94 -19.16
C LEU A 52 3.30 1.81 -20.62
N ARG A 53 2.50 2.77 -21.14
CA ARG A 53 2.06 2.81 -22.53
C ARG A 53 3.24 2.94 -23.49
N LYS A 54 4.20 3.81 -23.17
CA LYS A 54 5.43 3.99 -23.97
C LYS A 54 6.28 2.72 -24.04
N ILE A 55 6.35 1.95 -22.95
CA ILE A 55 7.16 0.72 -22.89
C ILE A 55 6.43 -0.47 -23.50
N ASN A 56 5.14 -0.64 -23.20
CA ASN A 56 4.34 -1.76 -23.69
C ASN A 56 2.84 -1.43 -23.75
N GLN A 57 2.36 -1.18 -24.97
CA GLN A 57 0.95 -0.89 -25.23
C GLN A 57 -0.01 -2.00 -24.76
N HIS A 58 0.35 -3.28 -24.96
CA HIS A 58 -0.50 -4.40 -24.54
C HIS A 58 -0.67 -4.50 -23.03
N ALA A 59 0.38 -4.21 -22.26
CA ALA A 59 0.34 -4.15 -20.81
C ALA A 59 -0.57 -3.01 -20.33
N TYR A 60 -0.48 -1.84 -20.97
CA TYR A 60 -1.38 -0.71 -20.72
C TYR A 60 -2.83 -1.08 -20.99
N ASP A 61 -3.14 -1.67 -22.15
CA ASP A 61 -4.51 -2.06 -22.51
C ASP A 61 -5.08 -3.10 -21.54
N TRP A 62 -4.24 -4.04 -21.07
CA TRP A 62 -4.64 -5.04 -20.09
C TRP A 62 -5.03 -4.42 -18.74
N LEU A 63 -4.27 -3.43 -18.27
CA LEU A 63 -4.59 -2.72 -17.02
C LEU A 63 -5.78 -1.78 -17.19
N LYS A 64 -5.90 -1.08 -18.33
CA LYS A 64 -7.01 -0.19 -18.63
C LYS A 64 -8.36 -0.91 -18.67
N LYS A 65 -8.39 -2.17 -19.11
CA LYS A 65 -9.60 -3.02 -19.07
C LYS A 65 -10.08 -3.33 -17.65
N LYS A 66 -9.23 -3.20 -16.64
CA LYS A 66 -9.61 -3.47 -15.24
C LYS A 66 -10.16 -2.20 -14.60
N ASN A 67 -11.27 -2.34 -13.87
CA ASN A 67 -11.88 -1.21 -13.19
C ASN A 67 -10.87 -0.52 -12.24
N PRO A 68 -10.50 0.75 -12.51
CA PRO A 68 -9.57 1.54 -11.69
C PRO A 68 -9.93 1.53 -10.19
N THR A 69 -11.22 1.55 -9.86
CA THR A 69 -11.73 1.59 -8.48
C THR A 69 -11.43 0.32 -7.68
N HIS A 70 -10.97 -0.77 -8.30
CA HIS A 70 -10.69 -2.01 -7.59
C HIS A 70 -9.22 -2.18 -7.23
N TRP A 71 -8.29 -1.41 -7.80
CA TRP A 71 -6.85 -1.64 -7.59
C TRP A 71 -6.01 -0.38 -7.42
N LEU A 72 -6.57 0.80 -7.68
CA LEU A 72 -5.86 2.08 -7.54
C LEU A 72 -6.18 2.78 -6.24
N ARG A 73 -5.14 3.18 -5.52
CA ARG A 73 -5.29 3.95 -4.29
C ARG A 73 -5.97 5.31 -4.50
N SER A 74 -5.66 6.00 -5.60
CA SER A 74 -6.16 7.35 -5.91
C SER A 74 -7.66 7.45 -6.19
N HIS A 75 -8.35 6.33 -6.43
CA HIS A 75 -9.78 6.30 -6.79
C HIS A 75 -10.70 5.76 -5.68
N PHE A 76 -10.17 5.53 -4.46
CA PHE A 76 -10.98 5.12 -3.31
C PHE A 76 -11.46 6.32 -2.49
N SER A 77 -12.54 6.12 -1.74
CA SER A 77 -13.03 7.14 -0.81
C SER A 77 -12.03 7.42 0.30
N ILE A 78 -11.82 8.71 0.61
CA ILE A 78 -11.01 9.16 1.76
C ILE A 78 -11.46 8.55 3.10
N ARG A 79 -12.71 8.07 3.20
CA ARG A 79 -13.26 7.44 4.41
C ARG A 79 -12.61 6.09 4.74
N SER A 80 -12.04 5.41 3.74
CA SER A 80 -11.53 4.03 3.81
C SER A 80 -10.04 3.95 3.42
N HIS A 81 -9.31 5.07 3.44
CA HIS A 81 -7.90 5.11 3.03
C HIS A 81 -7.04 4.18 3.88
N SER A 82 -6.47 3.17 3.20
CA SER A 82 -5.47 2.28 3.76
C SER A 82 -4.24 2.26 2.86
N ASP A 83 -3.06 2.44 3.48
CA ASP A 83 -1.76 2.26 2.83
C ASP A 83 -1.54 0.83 2.34
N MET A 84 -2.37 -0.12 2.78
CA MET A 84 -2.19 -1.53 2.51
C MET A 84 -2.68 -1.89 1.10
N LEU A 85 -1.73 -2.07 0.19
CA LEU A 85 -1.97 -2.52 -1.20
C LEU A 85 -1.97 -4.06 -1.34
N VAL A 86 -1.61 -4.76 -0.27
CA VAL A 86 -1.34 -6.19 -0.25
C VAL A 86 -2.13 -6.86 0.86
N ASN A 87 -2.64 -8.06 0.61
CA ASN A 87 -3.38 -8.83 1.60
C ASN A 87 -2.47 -9.57 2.60
N ASN A 88 -1.29 -9.01 2.89
CA ASN A 88 -0.23 -9.71 3.63
C ASN A 88 -0.65 -10.08 5.06
N LEU A 89 -1.48 -9.26 5.71
CA LEU A 89 -1.99 -9.57 7.04
C LEU A 89 -2.88 -10.81 7.02
N SER A 90 -3.87 -10.86 6.14
CA SER A 90 -4.78 -12.01 6.02
C SER A 90 -4.03 -13.25 5.52
N GLU A 91 -3.09 -13.10 4.59
CA GLU A 91 -2.26 -14.22 4.11
C GLU A 91 -1.38 -14.78 5.23
N SER A 92 -0.73 -13.91 6.00
CA SER A 92 0.09 -14.31 7.16
C SER A 92 -0.76 -14.98 8.24
N PHE A 93 -1.95 -14.44 8.53
CA PHE A 93 -2.88 -15.02 9.48
C PHE A 93 -3.38 -16.38 9.02
N ASN A 94 -3.84 -16.49 7.77
CA ASN A 94 -4.31 -17.74 7.17
C ASN A 94 -3.22 -18.83 7.19
N LYS A 95 -1.96 -18.45 6.92
CA LYS A 95 -0.83 -19.36 7.02
C LYS A 95 -0.58 -19.82 8.47
N MET A 96 -0.65 -18.90 9.44
CA MET A 96 -0.45 -19.20 10.86
C MET A 96 -1.48 -20.22 11.39
N ILE A 97 -2.75 -20.10 10.96
CA ILE A 97 -3.84 -20.98 11.42
C ILE A 97 -4.03 -22.23 10.56
N LEU A 98 -3.27 -22.39 9.47
CA LEU A 98 -3.51 -23.45 8.47
C LEU A 98 -3.58 -24.84 9.11
N GLU A 99 -2.61 -25.18 9.95
CA GLU A 99 -2.57 -26.45 10.67
C GLU A 99 -3.69 -26.58 11.72
N ALA A 100 -4.08 -25.48 12.35
CA ALA A 100 -5.13 -25.48 13.37
C ALA A 100 -6.49 -25.80 12.74
N ARG A 101 -6.73 -25.37 11.50
CA ARG A 101 -7.99 -25.58 10.77
C ARG A 101 -8.29 -27.04 10.43
N CYS A 102 -7.28 -27.91 10.46
CA CYS A 102 -7.46 -29.35 10.24
C CYS A 102 -7.82 -30.12 11.52
N LYS A 103 -8.00 -29.44 12.65
CA LYS A 103 -8.28 -30.05 13.96
C LYS A 103 -9.77 -29.91 14.34
N PRO A 104 -10.29 -30.72 15.27
CA PRO A 104 -11.63 -30.53 15.83
C PRO A 104 -11.83 -29.12 16.39
N ILE A 105 -13.08 -28.62 16.41
CA ILE A 105 -13.41 -27.21 16.70
C ILE A 105 -12.76 -26.72 18.01
N LEU A 106 -12.87 -27.49 19.10
CA LEU A 106 -12.28 -27.12 20.39
C LEU A 106 -10.76 -27.00 20.30
N THR A 107 -10.10 -28.00 19.72
CA THR A 107 -8.64 -28.02 19.54
C THR A 107 -8.16 -26.92 18.60
N MET A 108 -8.92 -26.61 17.54
CA MET A 108 -8.64 -25.53 16.61
C MET A 108 -8.62 -24.18 17.32
N ILE A 109 -9.70 -23.86 18.05
CA ILE A 109 -9.84 -22.58 18.77
C ILE A 109 -8.74 -22.44 19.80
N GLU A 110 -8.46 -23.50 20.58
CA GLU A 110 -7.44 -23.47 21.62
C GLU A 110 -6.01 -23.32 21.04
N THR A 111 -5.75 -23.96 19.90
CA THR A 111 -4.49 -23.78 19.16
C THR A 111 -4.33 -22.33 18.69
N ILE A 112 -5.38 -21.73 18.14
CA ILE A 112 -5.36 -20.34 17.65
C ILE A 112 -5.16 -19.36 18.81
N ARG A 113 -5.92 -19.53 19.91
CA ARG A 113 -5.82 -18.72 21.13
C ARG A 113 -4.40 -18.74 21.68
N THR A 114 -3.81 -19.92 21.83
CA THR A 114 -2.43 -20.09 22.34
C THR A 114 -1.41 -19.44 21.41
N LYS A 115 -1.54 -19.59 20.09
CA LYS A 115 -0.65 -18.92 19.12
C LYS A 115 -0.73 -17.39 19.23
N ILE A 116 -1.94 -16.83 19.34
CA ILE A 116 -2.13 -15.38 19.51
C ILE A 116 -1.50 -14.90 20.82
N MET A 117 -1.73 -15.60 21.92
CA MET A 117 -1.16 -15.28 23.23
C MET A 117 0.38 -15.21 23.17
N LEU A 118 1.03 -16.22 22.61
CA LEU A 118 2.50 -16.25 22.47
C LEU A 118 3.01 -15.13 21.56
N LEU A 119 2.28 -14.79 20.49
CA LEU A 119 2.64 -13.68 19.61
C LEU A 119 2.56 -12.33 20.31
N ILE A 120 1.54 -12.09 21.14
CA ILE A 120 1.38 -10.85 21.90
C ILE A 120 2.57 -10.68 22.86
N VAL A 121 2.90 -11.72 23.63
CA VAL A 121 4.04 -11.68 24.57
C VAL A 121 5.34 -11.40 23.81
N LYS A 122 5.61 -12.14 22.73
CA LYS A 122 6.80 -11.92 21.89
C LYS A 122 6.88 -10.48 21.36
N LYS A 123 5.75 -9.92 20.91
CA LYS A 123 5.71 -8.55 20.39
C LYS A 123 5.93 -7.51 21.48
N LYS A 124 5.43 -7.76 22.69
CA LYS A 124 5.70 -6.93 23.86
C LYS A 124 7.20 -6.94 24.21
N GLU A 125 7.81 -8.11 24.32
CA GLU A 125 9.25 -8.24 24.60
C GLU A 125 10.14 -7.61 23.51
N GLU A 126 9.71 -7.68 22.24
CA GLU A 126 10.37 -6.95 21.15
C GLU A 126 10.23 -5.44 21.34
N ALA A 127 9.06 -4.96 21.76
CA ALA A 127 8.76 -3.55 21.97
C ALA A 127 9.49 -2.95 23.18
N ASP A 128 9.65 -3.72 24.26
CA ASP A 128 10.38 -3.31 25.47
C ASP A 128 11.86 -3.01 25.16
N LYS A 129 12.41 -3.60 24.08
CA LYS A 129 13.78 -3.35 23.60
C LYS A 129 13.90 -2.11 22.72
N TRP A 130 12.78 -1.49 22.33
CA TRP A 130 12.82 -0.31 21.45
C TRP A 130 13.36 0.90 22.21
N LYS A 131 14.18 1.68 21.51
CA LYS A 131 14.69 2.94 22.02
C LYS A 131 13.83 4.08 21.49
N GLY A 132 13.19 4.81 22.39
CA GLY A 132 12.32 5.94 22.07
C GLY A 132 10.84 5.57 21.89
N ILE A 133 10.05 6.57 21.57
CA ILE A 133 8.57 6.50 21.58
C ILE A 133 8.01 5.81 20.32
N LEU A 134 8.78 5.80 19.23
CA LEU A 134 8.33 5.31 17.93
C LEU A 134 8.84 3.90 17.64
N CYS A 135 7.99 3.07 17.05
CA CYS A 135 8.37 1.78 16.48
C CYS A 135 9.55 1.96 15.51
N PRO A 136 10.60 1.13 15.55
CA PRO A 136 11.79 1.29 14.71
C PRO A 136 11.51 1.40 13.21
N LYS A 137 10.51 0.66 12.71
CA LYS A 137 10.08 0.73 11.30
C LYS A 137 9.45 2.08 10.94
N ILE A 138 8.67 2.66 11.84
CA ILE A 138 8.04 3.97 11.64
C ILE A 138 9.09 5.06 11.75
N LYS A 139 9.97 4.98 12.76
CA LYS A 139 11.10 5.91 12.92
C LYS A 139 11.97 5.95 11.66
N LYS A 140 12.33 4.79 11.11
CA LYS A 140 13.09 4.70 9.85
C LYS A 140 12.38 5.38 8.67
N LYS A 141 11.05 5.24 8.54
CA LYS A 141 10.28 5.93 7.49
C LYS A 141 10.26 7.44 7.72
N LEU A 142 10.05 7.87 8.96
CA LEU A 142 10.07 9.28 9.34
C LEU A 142 11.42 9.91 9.02
N ASP A 143 12.53 9.24 9.36
CA ASP A 143 13.88 9.76 9.11
C ASP A 143 14.19 9.90 7.61
N VAL A 144 13.64 9.03 6.76
CA VAL A 144 13.72 9.18 5.29
C VAL A 144 12.93 10.41 4.85
N ASN A 145 11.68 10.55 5.31
CA ASN A 145 10.83 11.69 4.94
C ASN A 145 11.44 13.03 5.39
N ILE A 146 12.05 13.07 6.58
CA ILE A 146 12.76 14.27 7.08
C ILE A 146 13.89 14.65 6.12
N LYS A 147 14.71 13.68 5.71
CA LYS A 147 15.80 13.92 4.75
C LYS A 147 15.27 14.39 3.40
N ASP A 148 14.18 13.80 2.91
CA ASP A 148 13.58 14.19 1.64
C ASP A 148 12.95 15.59 1.72
N SER A 149 12.39 15.98 2.88
CA SER A 149 11.79 17.30 3.10
C SER A 149 12.81 18.45 2.99
N LEU A 150 14.10 18.19 3.20
CA LEU A 150 15.16 19.19 2.99
C LEU A 150 15.26 19.68 1.54
N ARG A 151 14.66 18.95 0.59
CA ARG A 151 14.60 19.33 -0.83
C ARG A 151 13.36 20.14 -1.17
N CYS A 152 12.47 20.34 -0.20
CA CYS A 152 11.21 21.04 -0.39
C CYS A 152 11.30 22.47 0.14
N VAL A 153 10.96 23.45 -0.71
CA VAL A 153 10.93 24.87 -0.35
C VAL A 153 9.47 25.32 -0.30
N PRO A 154 8.93 25.64 0.89
CA PRO A 154 7.60 26.20 1.02
C PRO A 154 7.61 27.71 0.73
N SER A 155 6.66 28.17 -0.08
CA SER A 155 6.38 29.56 -0.41
C SER A 155 4.96 29.89 0.03
N TYR A 156 4.80 30.96 0.80
CA TYR A 156 3.49 31.37 1.30
C TYR A 156 2.59 31.84 0.16
N ALA A 157 1.38 31.29 0.07
CA ALA A 157 0.41 31.60 -0.99
C ALA A 157 -0.83 32.35 -0.47
N GLY A 158 -0.86 32.75 0.80
CA GLY A 158 -1.99 33.43 1.44
C GLY A 158 -2.92 32.48 2.22
N GLY A 159 -3.49 32.98 3.32
CA GLY A 159 -4.32 32.18 4.23
C GLY A 159 -3.52 31.03 4.85
N ASP A 160 -4.08 29.82 4.83
CA ASP A 160 -3.43 28.58 5.29
C ASP A 160 -2.77 27.77 4.15
N LYS A 161 -2.54 28.41 3.00
CA LYS A 161 -2.04 27.76 1.79
C LYS A 161 -0.57 28.08 1.52
N TYR A 162 0.14 27.04 1.11
CA TYR A 162 1.55 27.11 0.72
C TYR A 162 1.75 26.43 -0.63
N GLN A 163 2.55 27.05 -1.48
CA GLN A 163 3.15 26.36 -2.62
C GLN A 163 4.44 25.70 -2.14
N VAL A 164 4.57 24.38 -2.32
CA VAL A 164 5.76 23.63 -1.94
C VAL A 164 6.44 23.10 -3.19
N GLU A 165 7.69 23.50 -3.40
CA GLU A 165 8.53 23.02 -4.50
C GLU A 165 9.52 21.97 -4.00
N CYS A 166 9.38 20.73 -4.46
CA CYS A 166 10.22 19.59 -4.05
C CYS A 166 11.12 19.11 -5.20
N GLY A 167 11.97 20.00 -5.73
CA GLY A 167 12.89 19.73 -6.83
C GLY A 167 12.36 20.15 -8.22
N PRO A 168 13.15 19.94 -9.30
CA PRO A 168 12.85 20.50 -10.61
C PRO A 168 11.51 19.96 -11.13
N SER A 169 10.55 20.85 -11.37
CA SER A 169 9.21 20.55 -11.90
C SER A 169 8.22 19.87 -10.93
N SER A 170 8.53 19.77 -9.62
CA SER A 170 7.62 19.18 -8.63
C SER A 170 7.01 20.26 -7.72
N GLN A 171 5.97 20.92 -8.20
CA GLN A 171 5.22 21.92 -7.43
C GLN A 171 3.88 21.35 -6.94
N HIS A 172 3.58 21.61 -5.67
CA HIS A 172 2.37 21.17 -4.98
C HIS A 172 1.75 22.34 -4.22
N VAL A 173 0.42 22.36 -4.13
CA VAL A 173 -0.29 23.27 -3.21
C VAL A 173 -0.65 22.45 -1.97
N VAL A 174 -0.26 22.95 -0.80
CA VAL A 174 -0.51 22.33 0.50
C VAL A 174 -1.41 23.28 1.30
N ASP A 175 -2.49 22.72 1.84
CA ASP A 175 -3.40 23.40 2.76
C ASP A 175 -3.14 22.83 4.17
N LEU A 176 -2.96 23.70 5.17
CA LEU A 176 -2.61 23.32 6.54
C LEU A 176 -3.83 23.14 7.47
N VAL A 177 -5.05 23.27 6.94
CA VAL A 177 -6.32 23.11 7.68
C VAL A 177 -6.76 21.65 7.80
#